data_AF-A0A1D6NZL2-F1
#
_entry.id   AF-A0A1D6NZL2-F1
#
_cell.length_a   1.000
_cell.length_b   1.000
_cell.length_c   1.000
_cell.angle_alpha   90.00
_cell.angle_beta   90.00
_cell.angle_gamma   90.00
#
_symmetry.space_group_name_H-M   'P 1'
#
loop_
_entity.id
_entity.type
_entity.pdbx_description
1 polymer ?
#
loop_
_entity_poly.entity_id
_entity_poly.type
_entity_poly.pdbx_seq_one_letter_code
_entity_poly.pdbx_strand_id
1 'polypeptide(L)'
;MTRLCPLHLLLIAAAAASASGADEAHVSIAVAEKGLAFAKDVLISEAVRSLTPLRLPGVEKAVRVPFLGGIRVAASNITLFHLDVGDNSTIFPGDSGLLVVASGITANISMHWSYCYDSWLFPIEITDSGTASILVQGMEVGITMVIKNKNGSLALSVSQCGCYVKDLVISLDGGASWFYQGFINAFEDHIKAAVEKAVPENIIEGAGKLDSFLQGLPRTISLDDVAAFNLTFINDPHYGNSSIEFDINGLITSAVAETANLQKHPQLSLACGGASKMLLLSLDEDVFNSALEVHFKIVSASGVVDASGNKVYGRVGLDNFSLALKWSKIGNFHMSLIQGVIRVLLNTVCMPYLNSRLGNGLILPVVHGFTLQDVYVLTSAEQLTLCSDVTFNASSMASLL
;
A
#
# COMPACT_ATOMS: atom_id res chain seq x y z
N MET A 1 18.66 -26.78 6.70
CA MET A 1 18.64 -27.07 8.16
C MET A 1 18.71 -25.74 8.88
N THR A 2 17.58 -25.05 8.98
CA THR A 2 17.41 -23.82 9.75
C THR A 2 17.46 -24.17 11.23
N ARG A 3 18.30 -23.44 11.99
CA ARG A 3 18.46 -23.66 13.43
C ARG A 3 17.19 -23.15 14.13
N LEU A 4 16.46 -24.07 14.76
CA LEU A 4 15.40 -23.76 15.71
C LEU A 4 16.02 -23.02 16.90
N CYS A 5 15.77 -21.71 17.02
CA CYS A 5 16.04 -20.98 18.24
C CYS A 5 14.86 -21.22 19.19
N PRO A 6 15.05 -21.84 20.37
CA PRO A 6 13.98 -22.04 21.33
C PRO A 6 13.59 -20.69 21.95
N LEU A 7 12.31 -20.34 21.85
CA LEU A 7 11.69 -19.22 22.55
C LEU A 7 11.62 -19.54 24.05
N HIS A 8 11.86 -18.54 24.90
CA HIS A 8 11.33 -18.51 26.26
C HIS A 8 10.55 -17.21 26.40
N LEU A 9 9.35 -17.16 25.81
CA LEU A 9 8.37 -16.11 26.09
C LEU A 9 7.66 -16.51 27.38
N LEU A 10 7.83 -15.74 28.44
CA LEU A 10 7.17 -16.02 29.72
C LEU A 10 5.81 -15.31 29.72
N LEU A 11 4.81 -15.90 29.06
CA LEU A 11 3.45 -15.35 29.09
C LEU A 11 2.85 -15.48 30.51
N ILE A 12 2.61 -14.35 31.18
CA ILE A 12 1.98 -14.30 32.51
C ILE A 12 0.60 -13.66 32.36
N ALA A 13 -0.46 -14.42 32.60
CA ALA A 13 -1.79 -13.86 32.83
C ALA A 13 -1.80 -13.16 34.21
N ALA A 14 -1.52 -11.85 34.24
CA ALA A 14 -1.51 -11.05 35.45
C ALA A 14 -2.91 -10.54 35.82
N ALA A 15 -3.22 -10.50 37.12
CA ALA A 15 -4.47 -9.96 37.64
C ALA A 15 -4.46 -8.42 37.59
N ALA A 16 -5.57 -7.86 37.11
CA ALA A 16 -5.80 -6.46 36.78
C ALA A 16 -5.25 -5.44 37.81
N ALA A 17 -4.49 -4.47 37.29
CA ALA A 17 -4.23 -3.18 37.92
C ALA A 17 -4.74 -2.06 36.99
N SER A 18 -5.33 -1.03 37.60
CA SER A 18 -6.11 0.06 37.01
C SER A 18 -5.37 0.91 35.96
N ALA A 19 -6.01 1.17 34.82
CA ALA A 19 -5.48 1.97 33.71
C ALA A 19 -6.11 3.37 33.60
N SER A 20 -5.28 4.37 33.33
CA SER A 20 -5.61 5.71 32.81
C SER A 20 -5.61 5.69 31.28
N GLY A 21 -6.52 6.44 30.64
CA GLY A 21 -6.80 6.36 29.21
C GLY A 21 -5.73 6.95 28.28
N ALA A 22 -5.27 6.10 27.35
CA ALA A 22 -4.87 6.41 25.98
C ALA A 22 -4.99 5.09 25.18
N ASP A 23 -5.41 5.15 23.91
CA ASP A 23 -5.48 3.99 23.01
C ASP A 23 -4.06 3.74 22.47
N GLU A 24 -3.40 2.66 22.90
CA GLU A 24 -1.98 2.36 22.62
C GLU A 24 -1.82 1.35 21.46
N ALA A 25 -0.71 1.47 20.70
CA ALA A 25 -0.42 0.59 19.57
C ALA A 25 0.44 -0.60 20.00
N HIS A 26 0.01 -1.82 19.68
CA HIS A 26 0.71 -3.07 20.00
C HIS A 26 1.23 -3.80 18.75
N VAL A 27 0.86 -3.32 17.56
CA VAL A 27 1.36 -3.82 16.28
C VAL A 27 1.84 -2.65 15.43
N SER A 28 3.05 -2.78 14.90
CA SER A 28 3.64 -1.77 14.01
C SER A 28 4.05 -2.41 12.69
N ILE A 29 3.68 -1.78 11.59
CA ILE A 29 4.01 -2.21 10.23
C ILE A 29 4.90 -1.15 9.59
N ALA A 30 6.10 -1.52 9.17
CA ALA A 30 6.96 -0.64 8.40
C ALA A 30 7.13 -1.13 6.96
N VAL A 31 6.91 -0.23 6.01
CA VAL A 31 7.30 -0.41 4.60
C VAL A 31 8.65 0.27 4.43
N ALA A 32 9.69 -0.53 4.25
CA ALA A 32 11.06 -0.06 4.10
C ALA A 32 11.36 0.41 2.67
N GLU A 33 12.55 0.95 2.45
CA GLU A 33 13.00 1.52 1.18
C GLU A 33 12.76 0.60 -0.02
N LYS A 34 13.10 -0.68 0.13
CA LYS A 34 12.85 -1.70 -0.91
C LYS A 34 11.37 -1.87 -1.23
N GLY A 35 10.51 -1.79 -0.20
CA GLY A 35 9.06 -1.85 -0.35
C GLY A 35 8.47 -0.59 -0.97
N LEU A 36 9.00 0.60 -0.62
CA LEU A 36 8.63 1.86 -1.26
C LEU A 36 9.00 1.85 -2.75
N ALA A 37 10.22 1.42 -3.09
CA ALA A 37 10.66 1.29 -4.49
C ALA A 37 9.75 0.33 -5.27
N PHE A 38 9.41 -0.82 -4.69
CA PHE A 38 8.46 -1.76 -5.28
C PHE A 38 7.06 -1.14 -5.49
N ALA A 39 6.54 -0.44 -4.49
CA ALA A 39 5.24 0.23 -4.58
C ALA A 39 5.24 1.31 -5.69
N LYS A 40 6.33 2.08 -5.82
CA LYS A 40 6.51 3.06 -6.91
C LYS A 40 6.39 2.38 -8.28
N ASP A 41 7.08 1.26 -8.51
CA ASP A 41 7.06 0.58 -9.80
C ASP A 41 5.66 0.04 -10.15
N VAL A 42 4.93 -0.48 -9.15
CA VAL A 42 3.53 -0.92 -9.30
C VAL A 42 2.62 0.27 -9.64
N LEU A 43 2.75 1.40 -8.95
CA LEU A 43 1.94 2.60 -9.18
C LEU A 43 2.22 3.23 -10.55
N ILE A 44 3.49 3.27 -10.99
CA ILE A 44 3.85 3.76 -12.32
C ILE A 44 3.24 2.87 -13.40
N SER A 45 3.30 1.55 -13.23
CA SER A 45 2.72 0.60 -14.18
C SER A 45 1.21 0.81 -14.34
N GLU A 46 0.50 1.06 -13.24
CA GLU A 46 -0.94 1.37 -13.33
C GLU A 46 -1.20 2.76 -13.91
N ALA A 47 -0.38 3.77 -13.59
CA ALA A 47 -0.53 5.09 -14.18
C ALA A 47 -0.34 5.05 -15.71
N VAL A 48 0.64 4.29 -16.21
CA VAL A 48 0.80 4.04 -17.65
C VAL A 48 -0.47 3.41 -18.21
N ARG A 49 -0.98 2.36 -17.57
CA ARG A 49 -2.18 1.63 -18.03
C ARG A 49 -3.43 2.51 -18.07
N SER A 50 -3.64 3.38 -17.07
CA SER A 50 -4.80 4.26 -17.00
C SER A 50 -4.71 5.43 -17.98
N LEU A 51 -3.50 5.90 -18.29
CA LEU A 51 -3.24 6.97 -19.25
C LEU A 51 -3.17 6.49 -20.70
N THR A 52 -3.21 5.18 -20.98
CA THR A 52 -3.15 4.64 -22.35
C THR A 52 -4.39 3.80 -22.71
N PRO A 53 -5.30 4.28 -23.59
CA PRO A 53 -5.26 5.54 -24.31
C PRO A 53 -5.90 6.72 -23.55
N LEU A 54 -5.26 7.89 -23.56
CA LEU A 54 -5.82 9.14 -23.04
C LEU A 54 -6.27 10.05 -24.18
N ARG A 55 -7.51 10.54 -24.08
CA ARG A 55 -8.14 11.44 -25.05
C ARG A 55 -7.94 12.88 -24.62
N LEU A 56 -7.31 13.69 -25.47
CA LEU A 56 -7.08 15.11 -25.22
C LEU A 56 -8.11 15.96 -25.98
N PRO A 57 -8.50 17.14 -25.45
CA PRO A 57 -9.44 18.01 -26.13
C PRO A 57 -8.88 18.51 -27.47
N GLY A 58 -9.72 18.52 -28.50
CA GLY A 58 -9.40 19.14 -29.79
C GLY A 58 -9.47 20.67 -29.72
N VAL A 59 -8.97 21.34 -30.77
CA VAL A 59 -8.97 22.80 -30.85
C VAL A 59 -9.09 23.29 -32.29
N GLU A 60 -9.79 24.41 -32.45
CA GLU A 60 -9.86 25.17 -33.69
C GLU A 60 -9.28 26.56 -33.47
N LYS A 61 -8.41 27.03 -34.36
CA LYS A 61 -7.75 28.34 -34.27
C LYS A 61 -7.65 29.00 -35.65
N ALA A 62 -7.59 30.33 -35.64
CA ALA A 62 -7.17 31.09 -36.81
C ALA A 62 -5.67 31.40 -36.70
N VAL A 63 -4.88 30.97 -37.68
CA VAL A 63 -3.43 31.21 -37.75
C VAL A 63 -3.14 32.14 -38.91
N ARG A 64 -2.24 33.10 -38.71
CA ARG A 64 -1.81 34.00 -39.79
C ARG A 64 -0.54 33.46 -40.42
N VAL A 65 -0.61 33.09 -41.69
CA VAL A 65 0.56 32.62 -42.45
C VAL A 65 1.09 33.77 -43.31
N PRO A 66 2.43 33.96 -43.40
CA PRO A 66 3.01 34.91 -44.34
C PRO A 66 2.45 34.71 -45.75
N PHE A 67 2.19 35.81 -46.46
CA PHE A 67 1.65 35.84 -47.84
C PHE A 67 0.20 35.36 -48.05
N LEU A 68 -0.39 34.55 -47.15
CA LEU A 68 -1.73 33.97 -47.34
C LEU A 68 -2.81 34.56 -46.43
N GLY A 69 -2.43 35.23 -45.33
CA GLY A 69 -3.39 35.82 -44.40
C GLY A 69 -3.89 34.81 -43.37
N GLY A 70 -5.12 34.97 -42.90
CA GLY A 70 -5.70 34.11 -41.86
C GLY A 70 -6.22 32.80 -42.42
N ILE A 71 -5.70 31.67 -41.95
CA ILE A 71 -6.21 30.32 -42.22
C ILE A 71 -6.90 29.78 -40.97
N ARG A 72 -8.00 29.06 -41.14
CA ARG A 72 -8.62 28.31 -40.02
C ARG A 72 -8.02 26.92 -40.00
N VAL A 73 -7.49 26.53 -38.85
CA VAL A 73 -6.87 25.23 -38.60
C VAL A 73 -7.59 24.53 -37.46
N ALA A 74 -7.73 23.22 -37.54
CA ALA A 74 -8.34 22.40 -36.51
C ALA A 74 -7.48 21.16 -36.23
N ALA A 75 -7.38 20.81 -34.95
CA ALA A 75 -6.85 19.53 -34.49
C ALA A 75 -7.94 18.78 -33.74
N SER A 76 -8.14 17.52 -34.10
CA SER A 76 -9.16 16.65 -33.53
C SER A 76 -8.59 15.25 -33.28
N ASN A 77 -9.33 14.43 -32.56
CA ASN A 77 -8.94 13.04 -32.30
C ASN A 77 -7.55 12.91 -31.68
N ILE A 78 -7.17 13.82 -30.78
CA ILE A 78 -5.87 13.84 -30.14
C ILE A 78 -5.82 12.71 -29.10
N THR A 79 -4.95 11.74 -29.32
CA THR A 79 -4.84 10.53 -28.48
C THR A 79 -3.42 10.25 -28.09
N LEU A 80 -3.15 10.20 -26.79
CA LEU A 80 -1.96 9.58 -26.24
C LEU A 80 -2.19 8.07 -26.19
N PHE A 81 -1.40 7.30 -26.93
CA PHE A 81 -1.59 5.85 -27.08
C PHE A 81 -0.40 5.03 -26.58
N HIS A 82 0.74 5.67 -26.31
CA HIS A 82 1.90 5.03 -25.74
C HIS A 82 2.57 5.99 -24.75
N LEU A 83 2.96 5.47 -23.59
CA LEU A 83 3.69 6.18 -22.55
C LEU A 83 4.84 5.29 -22.09
N ASP A 84 6.06 5.83 -22.10
CA ASP A 84 7.25 5.15 -21.58
C ASP A 84 7.93 6.04 -20.54
N VAL A 85 7.93 5.54 -19.30
CA VAL A 85 8.44 6.26 -18.13
C VAL A 85 9.94 6.01 -17.90
N GLY A 86 10.52 4.98 -18.52
CA GLY A 86 11.90 4.56 -18.29
C GLY A 86 12.22 4.23 -16.82
N ASP A 87 13.51 4.12 -16.50
CA ASP A 87 14.00 3.73 -15.16
C ASP A 87 14.25 4.91 -14.22
N ASN A 88 14.16 6.15 -14.73
CA ASN A 88 14.53 7.36 -13.99
C ASN A 88 13.36 7.90 -13.15
N SER A 89 12.83 7.04 -12.28
CA SER A 89 11.76 7.37 -11.35
C SER A 89 12.17 7.08 -9.91
N THR A 90 11.78 7.98 -9.02
CA THR A 90 12.20 7.99 -7.62
C THR A 90 11.00 8.15 -6.69
N ILE A 91 11.14 7.61 -5.49
CA ILE A 91 10.18 7.74 -4.40
C ILE A 91 10.92 8.17 -3.14
N PHE A 92 10.44 9.24 -2.51
CA PHE A 92 11.05 9.80 -1.31
C PHE A 92 9.97 10.00 -0.24
N PRO A 93 10.09 9.38 0.94
CA PRO A 93 9.33 9.80 2.10
C PRO A 93 9.90 11.14 2.59
N GLY A 94 9.11 12.20 2.49
CA GLY A 94 9.40 13.49 3.13
C GLY A 94 8.76 13.59 4.52
N ASP A 95 8.95 14.72 5.19
CA ASP A 95 8.53 14.91 6.59
C ASP A 95 7.02 14.71 6.86
N SER A 96 6.18 14.80 5.83
CA SER A 96 4.71 14.70 5.97
C SER A 96 4.01 14.06 4.77
N GLY A 97 4.75 13.42 3.86
CA GLY A 97 4.16 12.85 2.65
C GLY A 97 5.17 12.11 1.78
N LEU A 98 4.66 11.35 0.82
CA LEU A 98 5.40 10.55 -0.13
C LEU A 98 5.48 11.28 -1.47
N LEU A 99 6.69 11.69 -1.87
CA LEU A 99 6.96 12.30 -3.16
C LEU A 99 7.37 11.22 -4.16
N VAL A 100 6.62 11.09 -5.26
CA VAL A 100 6.98 10.26 -6.41
C VAL A 100 7.25 11.16 -7.59
N VAL A 101 8.42 11.00 -8.21
CA VAL A 101 8.84 11.75 -9.39
C VAL A 101 9.27 10.79 -10.47
N ALA A 102 8.80 11.04 -11.68
CA ALA A 102 9.20 10.33 -12.89
C ALA A 102 9.72 11.37 -13.90
N SER A 103 10.95 11.18 -14.38
CA SER A 103 11.62 12.14 -15.25
C SER A 103 12.11 11.49 -16.53
N GLY A 104 12.10 12.24 -17.63
CA GLY A 104 12.54 11.71 -18.93
C GLY A 104 11.50 10.87 -19.64
N ILE A 105 10.22 11.00 -19.25
CA ILE A 105 9.11 10.25 -19.84
C ILE A 105 8.98 10.62 -21.32
N THR A 106 8.74 9.62 -22.16
CA THR A 106 8.38 9.80 -23.57
C THR A 106 6.95 9.34 -23.83
N ALA A 107 6.24 10.04 -24.72
CA ALA A 107 4.88 9.70 -25.06
C ALA A 107 4.63 9.82 -26.56
N ASN A 108 3.88 8.89 -27.12
CA ASN A 108 3.42 8.98 -28.50
C ASN A 108 1.96 9.42 -28.52
N ILE A 109 1.72 10.50 -29.23
CA ILE A 109 0.40 11.07 -29.45
C ILE A 109 0.11 11.05 -30.95
N SER A 110 -1.12 10.70 -31.31
CA SER A 110 -1.62 10.87 -32.67
C SER A 110 -2.75 11.89 -32.69
N MET A 111 -2.90 12.62 -33.78
CA MET A 111 -4.02 13.52 -34.00
C MET A 111 -4.42 13.59 -35.46
N HIS A 112 -5.65 14.05 -35.72
CA HIS A 112 -6.09 14.46 -37.04
C HIS A 112 -6.01 15.97 -37.15
N TRP A 113 -5.51 16.47 -38.28
CA TRP A 113 -5.46 17.89 -38.57
C TRP A 113 -6.26 18.20 -39.83
N SER A 114 -6.80 19.42 -39.88
CA SER A 114 -7.44 19.95 -41.09
C SER A 114 -7.28 21.47 -41.15
N TYR A 115 -7.22 22.04 -42.35
CA TYR A 115 -7.31 23.48 -42.53
C TYR A 115 -8.30 23.86 -43.63
N CYS A 116 -8.85 25.06 -43.52
CA CYS A 116 -9.68 25.70 -44.52
C CYS A 116 -9.16 27.12 -44.75
N TYR A 117 -8.88 27.43 -46.03
CA TYR A 117 -8.54 28.76 -46.49
C TYR A 117 -9.63 29.27 -47.42
N ASP A 118 -10.17 30.44 -47.07
CA ASP A 118 -11.14 31.17 -47.87
C ASP A 118 -10.51 32.50 -48.30
N SER A 119 -10.50 32.77 -49.61
CA SER A 119 -9.90 33.97 -50.19
C SER A 119 -10.96 34.81 -50.90
N TRP A 120 -11.03 36.09 -50.55
CA TRP A 120 -11.91 37.04 -51.23
C TRP A 120 -11.55 37.29 -52.71
N LEU A 121 -10.32 36.97 -53.13
CA LEU A 121 -9.78 37.23 -54.47
C LEU A 121 -10.07 36.12 -55.49
N PHE A 122 -10.30 34.88 -55.03
CA PHE A 122 -10.58 33.73 -55.89
C PHE A 122 -11.63 32.82 -55.21
N PRO A 123 -12.77 32.49 -55.85
CA PRO A 123 -13.85 31.70 -55.25
C PRO A 123 -13.51 30.19 -55.24
N ILE A 124 -12.37 29.83 -54.65
CA ILE A 124 -11.93 28.44 -54.50
C ILE A 124 -11.55 28.24 -53.02
N GLU A 125 -12.33 27.42 -52.34
CA GLU A 125 -12.05 27.00 -50.97
C GLU A 125 -10.95 25.92 -51.01
N ILE A 126 -9.79 26.21 -50.42
CA ILE A 126 -8.69 25.23 -50.32
C ILE A 126 -8.80 24.56 -48.96
N THR A 127 -9.10 23.26 -48.98
CA THR A 127 -9.13 22.41 -47.79
C THR A 127 -8.12 21.29 -47.93
N ASP A 128 -7.47 20.95 -46.82
CA ASP A 128 -6.63 19.75 -46.72
C ASP A 128 -6.79 19.17 -45.31
N SER A 129 -6.48 17.88 -45.18
CA SER A 129 -6.56 17.16 -43.92
C SER A 129 -5.58 15.98 -43.91
N GLY A 130 -5.12 15.61 -42.74
CA GLY A 130 -4.22 14.47 -42.58
C GLY A 130 -4.08 14.04 -41.14
N THR A 131 -3.08 13.20 -40.91
CA THR A 131 -2.69 12.74 -39.58
C THR A 131 -1.40 13.40 -39.14
N ALA A 132 -1.22 13.54 -37.83
CA ALA A 132 0.06 13.93 -37.25
C ALA A 132 0.46 12.94 -36.18
N SER A 133 1.75 12.64 -36.13
CA SER A 133 2.40 11.88 -35.08
C SER A 133 3.23 12.85 -34.25
N ILE A 134 3.00 12.86 -32.94
CA ILE A 134 3.65 13.75 -31.98
C ILE A 134 4.42 12.90 -30.99
N LEU A 135 5.71 13.19 -30.84
CA LEU A 135 6.58 12.58 -29.84
C LEU A 135 6.84 13.60 -28.73
N VAL A 136 6.40 13.28 -27.52
CA VAL A 136 6.71 14.03 -26.30
C VAL A 136 8.06 13.56 -25.78
N GLN A 137 8.97 14.49 -25.51
CA GLN A 137 10.32 14.19 -25.02
C GLN A 137 10.61 14.91 -23.71
N GLY A 138 11.23 14.18 -22.78
CA GLY A 138 11.69 14.76 -21.52
C GLY A 138 10.55 15.24 -20.64
N MET A 139 9.41 14.55 -20.63
CA MET A 139 8.31 14.88 -19.73
C MET A 139 8.67 14.49 -18.29
N GLU A 140 8.28 15.35 -17.34
CA GLU A 140 8.47 15.16 -15.92
C GLU A 140 7.12 15.21 -15.22
N VAL A 141 6.86 14.23 -14.36
CA VAL A 141 5.63 14.14 -13.58
C VAL A 141 6.00 13.94 -12.12
N GLY A 142 5.40 14.75 -11.26
CA GLY A 142 5.58 14.69 -9.81
C GLY A 142 4.24 14.62 -9.09
N ILE A 143 4.15 13.79 -8.07
CA ILE A 143 3.01 13.72 -7.17
C ILE A 143 3.48 13.59 -5.72
N THR A 144 2.87 14.38 -4.84
CA THR A 144 3.05 14.31 -3.39
C THR A 144 1.75 13.80 -2.76
N MET A 145 1.80 12.60 -2.19
CA MET A 145 0.69 11.96 -1.50
C MET A 145 0.88 12.04 0.00
N VAL A 146 -0.20 12.27 0.74
CA VAL A 146 -0.21 12.34 2.20
C VAL A 146 -1.21 11.33 2.72
N ILE A 147 -0.73 10.34 3.47
CA ILE A 147 -1.54 9.35 4.15
C ILE A 147 -1.68 9.78 5.61
N LYS A 148 -2.92 9.78 6.11
CA LYS A 148 -3.28 10.12 7.49
C LYS A 148 -4.24 9.11 8.07
N ASN A 149 -4.33 9.07 9.39
CA ASN A 149 -5.37 8.37 10.09
C ASN A 149 -6.66 9.21 10.08
N LYS A 150 -7.75 8.55 9.72
CA LYS A 150 -9.11 9.10 9.75
C LYS A 150 -10.02 8.14 10.49
N ASN A 151 -10.18 8.38 11.79
CA ASN A 151 -11.08 7.63 12.67
C ASN A 151 -10.83 6.12 12.63
N GLY A 152 -9.56 5.70 12.79
CA GLY A 152 -9.21 4.29 12.86
C GLY A 152 -8.94 3.60 11.52
N SER A 153 -8.94 4.38 10.44
CA SER A 153 -8.70 3.95 9.06
C SER A 153 -7.65 4.84 8.42
N LEU A 154 -7.04 4.41 7.32
CA LEU A 154 -6.16 5.25 6.52
C LEU A 154 -6.97 6.06 5.51
N ALA A 155 -6.56 7.31 5.29
CA ALA A 155 -7.04 8.18 4.23
C ALA A 155 -5.84 8.79 3.51
N LEU A 156 -5.89 8.76 2.18
CA LEU A 156 -4.85 9.32 1.31
C LEU A 156 -5.40 10.60 0.66
N SER A 157 -4.57 11.63 0.63
CA SER A 157 -4.86 12.87 -0.11
C SER A 157 -3.66 13.28 -0.95
N VAL A 158 -3.92 13.95 -2.07
CA VAL A 158 -2.88 14.49 -2.94
C VAL A 158 -2.67 15.96 -2.57
N SER A 159 -1.49 16.30 -2.08
CA SER A 159 -1.17 17.70 -1.72
C SER A 159 -0.73 18.50 -2.94
N GLN A 160 0.05 17.88 -3.82
CA GLN A 160 0.56 18.48 -5.05
C GLN A 160 0.67 17.41 -6.14
N CYS A 161 0.30 17.76 -7.37
CA CYS A 161 0.58 16.95 -8.55
C CYS A 161 0.84 17.88 -9.73
N GLY A 162 1.88 17.61 -10.50
CA GLY A 162 2.29 18.45 -11.61
C GLY A 162 2.88 17.61 -12.74
N CYS A 163 2.78 18.15 -13.95
CA CYS A 163 3.36 17.60 -15.15
C CYS A 163 4.01 18.76 -15.92
N TYR A 164 5.20 18.52 -16.44
CA TYR A 164 5.92 19.45 -17.30
C TYR A 164 6.42 18.70 -18.53
N VAL A 165 6.17 19.26 -19.71
CA VAL A 165 6.69 18.72 -20.97
C VAL A 165 7.87 19.58 -21.39
N LYS A 166 9.04 18.98 -21.60
CA LYS A 166 10.20 19.72 -22.08
C LYS A 166 10.05 20.10 -23.55
N ASP A 167 9.99 19.11 -24.42
CA ASP A 167 9.98 19.29 -25.88
C ASP A 167 8.90 18.43 -26.56
N LEU A 168 8.40 18.91 -27.70
CA LEU A 168 7.45 18.22 -28.57
C LEU A 168 8.01 18.14 -30.00
N VAL A 169 8.02 16.95 -30.58
CA VAL A 169 8.38 16.74 -31.99
C VAL A 169 7.12 16.36 -32.77
N ILE A 170 6.65 17.27 -33.64
CA ILE A 170 5.43 17.08 -34.43
C ILE A 170 5.81 16.71 -35.87
N SER A 171 5.36 15.54 -36.32
CA SER A 171 5.48 15.09 -37.70
C SER A 171 4.10 15.05 -38.35
N LEU A 172 3.93 15.76 -39.46
CA LEU A 172 2.65 15.87 -40.19
C LEU A 172 2.69 14.99 -41.44
N ASP A 173 1.68 14.15 -41.60
CA ASP A 173 1.44 13.37 -42.81
C ASP A 173 0.45 14.15 -43.70
N GLY A 174 0.88 14.56 -44.89
CA GLY A 174 0.07 15.34 -45.86
C GLY A 174 0.82 16.56 -46.42
N GLY A 175 0.42 17.10 -47.57
CA GLY A 175 1.35 17.51 -48.65
C GLY A 175 1.57 19.01 -48.95
N ALA A 176 1.69 19.89 -47.95
CA ALA A 176 2.02 21.30 -48.21
C ALA A 176 3.11 21.87 -47.29
N SER A 177 4.34 22.02 -47.81
CA SER A 177 5.53 22.45 -47.08
C SER A 177 5.47 23.84 -46.43
N TRP A 178 4.60 24.72 -46.92
CA TRP A 178 4.62 26.15 -46.58
C TRP A 178 3.86 26.52 -45.30
N PHE A 179 2.98 25.66 -44.77
CA PHE A 179 2.16 25.99 -43.59
C PHE A 179 2.62 25.32 -42.28
N TYR A 180 3.53 24.34 -42.36
CA TYR A 180 3.92 23.51 -41.21
C TYR A 180 4.44 24.32 -40.03
N GLN A 181 5.30 25.33 -40.24
CA GLN A 181 5.86 26.08 -39.12
C GLN A 181 4.79 26.90 -38.37
N GLY A 182 3.84 27.50 -39.09
CA GLY A 182 2.75 28.25 -38.48
C GLY A 182 1.77 27.34 -37.74
N PHE A 183 1.54 26.14 -38.27
CA PHE A 183 0.73 25.12 -37.63
C PHE A 183 1.41 24.57 -36.37
N ILE A 184 2.66 24.11 -36.47
CA ILE A 184 3.44 23.56 -35.35
C ILE A 184 3.43 24.54 -34.19
N ASN A 185 3.84 25.80 -34.41
CA ASN A 185 3.86 26.81 -33.34
C ASN A 185 2.47 27.05 -32.72
N ALA A 186 1.38 26.98 -33.48
CA ALA A 186 0.03 27.26 -32.99
C ALA A 186 -0.58 26.13 -32.15
N PHE A 187 -0.20 24.88 -32.44
CA PHE A 187 -0.70 23.67 -31.77
C PHE A 187 0.25 23.13 -30.71
N GLU A 188 1.56 23.38 -30.81
CA GLU A 188 2.56 22.94 -29.83
C GLU A 188 2.19 23.39 -28.40
N ASP A 189 1.99 24.69 -28.20
CA ASP A 189 1.58 25.25 -26.89
C ASP A 189 0.25 24.65 -26.39
N HIS A 190 -0.68 24.38 -27.31
CA HIS A 190 -1.97 23.82 -26.95
C HIS A 190 -1.87 22.35 -26.54
N ILE A 191 -1.14 21.55 -27.31
CA ILE A 191 -0.92 20.13 -27.03
C ILE A 191 -0.14 20.00 -25.73
N LYS A 192 0.91 20.81 -25.55
CA LYS A 192 1.69 20.89 -24.31
C LYS A 192 0.79 21.16 -23.10
N ALA A 193 0.01 22.24 -23.14
CA ALA A 193 -0.90 22.59 -22.05
C ALA A 193 -1.99 21.52 -21.83
N ALA A 194 -2.49 20.88 -22.89
CA ALA A 194 -3.47 19.81 -22.79
C ALA A 194 -2.89 18.57 -22.09
N VAL A 195 -1.65 18.17 -22.41
CA VAL A 195 -0.94 17.07 -21.74
C VAL A 195 -0.62 17.42 -20.29
N GLU A 196 -0.03 18.59 -20.05
CA GLU A 196 0.35 19.07 -18.70
C GLU A 196 -0.86 19.22 -17.76
N LYS A 197 -2.07 19.38 -18.31
CA LYS A 197 -3.31 19.37 -17.56
C LYS A 197 -3.91 17.97 -17.39
N ALA A 198 -4.06 17.22 -18.48
CA ALA A 198 -4.80 15.96 -18.47
C ALA A 198 -4.06 14.85 -17.71
N VAL A 199 -2.73 14.82 -17.75
CA VAL A 199 -1.94 13.80 -17.05
C VAL A 199 -2.11 13.90 -15.52
N PRO A 200 -1.88 15.07 -14.87
CA PRO A 200 -2.13 15.21 -13.43
C PRO A 200 -3.57 14.92 -13.02
N GLU A 201 -4.57 15.35 -13.81
CA GLU A 201 -5.99 15.10 -13.50
C GLU A 201 -6.30 13.60 -13.41
N ASN A 202 -5.79 12.79 -14.35
CA ASN A 202 -5.99 11.34 -14.35
C ASN A 202 -5.19 10.65 -13.22
N ILE A 203 -3.99 11.14 -12.90
CA ILE A 203 -3.21 10.61 -11.78
C ILE A 203 -3.91 10.88 -10.44
N ILE A 204 -4.48 12.09 -10.26
CA ILE A 204 -5.26 12.45 -9.07
C ILE A 204 -6.51 11.56 -8.96
N GLU A 205 -7.19 11.26 -10.07
CA GLU A 205 -8.31 10.31 -10.09
C GLU A 205 -7.87 8.91 -9.64
N GLY A 206 -6.74 8.42 -10.16
CA GLY A 206 -6.12 7.16 -9.72
C GLY A 206 -5.78 7.15 -8.23
N ALA A 207 -5.24 8.25 -7.70
CA ALA A 207 -4.98 8.40 -6.28
C ALA A 207 -6.27 8.37 -5.44
N GLY A 208 -7.39 8.90 -5.94
CA GLY A 208 -8.69 8.80 -5.28
C GLY A 208 -9.23 7.36 -5.19
N LYS A 209 -8.94 6.52 -6.18
CA LYS A 209 -9.24 5.08 -6.13
C LYS A 209 -8.38 4.38 -5.08
N LEU A 210 -7.09 4.72 -5.00
CA LEU A 210 -6.20 4.20 -3.96
C LEU A 210 -6.64 4.64 -2.55
N ASP A 211 -7.09 5.88 -2.39
CA ASP A 211 -7.70 6.36 -1.14
C ASP A 211 -8.93 5.52 -0.76
N SER A 212 -9.82 5.26 -1.72
CA SER A 212 -11.00 4.41 -1.50
C SER A 212 -10.61 2.99 -1.06
N PHE A 213 -9.56 2.43 -1.66
CA PHE A 213 -9.00 1.14 -1.26
C PHE A 213 -8.47 1.17 0.18
N LEU A 214 -7.67 2.18 0.55
CA LEU A 214 -7.11 2.35 1.89
C LEU A 214 -8.19 2.55 2.96
N GLN A 215 -9.25 3.29 2.63
CA GLN A 215 -10.42 3.46 3.50
C GLN A 215 -11.26 2.18 3.64
N GLY A 216 -11.17 1.28 2.67
CA GLY A 216 -11.84 -0.02 2.66
C GLY A 216 -11.13 -1.11 3.47
N LEU A 217 -9.93 -0.84 4.01
CA LEU A 217 -9.21 -1.81 4.83
C LEU A 217 -10.03 -2.20 6.08
N PRO A 218 -10.12 -3.50 6.41
CA PRO A 218 -10.91 -3.95 7.54
C PRO A 218 -10.29 -3.46 8.84
N ARG A 219 -11.13 -2.92 9.73
CA ARG A 219 -10.74 -2.50 11.09
C ARG A 219 -10.68 -3.66 12.08
N THR A 220 -11.30 -4.78 11.73
CA THR A 220 -11.35 -5.96 12.58
C THR A 220 -11.43 -7.19 11.70
N ILE A 221 -10.71 -8.24 12.07
CA ILE A 221 -10.78 -9.54 11.41
C ILE A 221 -11.14 -10.59 12.44
N SER A 222 -12.22 -11.33 12.19
CA SER A 222 -12.58 -12.49 13.02
C SER A 222 -11.55 -13.59 12.82
N LEU A 223 -10.96 -14.05 13.93
CA LEU A 223 -10.04 -15.18 13.93
C LEU A 223 -10.82 -16.50 14.06
N ASP A 224 -11.89 -16.49 14.87
CA ASP A 224 -12.85 -17.58 15.06
C ASP A 224 -14.20 -17.05 15.61
N ASP A 225 -15.02 -17.96 16.18
CA ASP A 225 -16.35 -17.64 16.72
C ASP A 225 -16.32 -16.77 17.99
N VAL A 226 -15.16 -16.66 18.65
CA VAL A 226 -15.03 -15.99 19.96
C VAL A 226 -13.98 -14.88 19.97
N ALA A 227 -13.05 -14.85 19.02
CA ALA A 227 -11.92 -13.92 18.98
C ALA A 227 -11.87 -13.09 17.70
N ALA A 228 -11.59 -11.80 17.85
CA ALA A 228 -11.41 -10.85 16.77
C ALA A 228 -10.12 -10.03 16.96
N PHE A 229 -9.36 -9.87 15.87
CA PHE A 229 -8.13 -9.09 15.82
C PHE A 229 -8.44 -7.64 15.45
N ASN A 230 -8.01 -6.69 16.29
CA ASN A 230 -8.24 -5.26 16.06
C ASN A 230 -7.17 -4.69 15.12
N LEU A 231 -7.59 -4.29 13.92
CA LEU A 231 -6.76 -3.67 12.87
C LEU A 231 -6.91 -2.14 12.79
N THR A 232 -7.47 -1.51 13.82
CA THR A 232 -7.67 -0.06 13.85
C THR A 232 -6.33 0.66 13.93
N PHE A 233 -6.10 1.59 13.01
CA PHE A 233 -4.93 2.46 13.04
C PHE A 233 -5.08 3.49 14.17
N ILE A 234 -4.02 3.75 14.94
CA ILE A 234 -4.10 4.63 16.12
C ILE A 234 -3.53 6.02 15.83
N ASN A 235 -2.37 6.07 15.19
CA ASN A 235 -1.66 7.31 14.88
C ASN A 235 -1.67 7.58 13.38
N ASP A 236 -1.36 8.82 12.99
CA ASP A 236 -0.95 9.12 11.63
C ASP A 236 0.32 8.31 11.29
N PRO A 237 0.50 7.88 10.02
CA PRO A 237 1.71 7.17 9.62
C PRO A 237 2.96 8.00 9.90
N HIS A 238 3.99 7.36 10.42
CA HIS A 238 5.27 8.00 10.68
C HIS A 238 6.18 7.88 9.45
N TYR A 239 6.57 9.02 8.88
CA TYR A 239 7.46 9.10 7.73
C TYR A 239 8.90 9.15 8.24
N GLY A 240 9.63 8.05 8.08
CA GLY A 240 11.06 7.98 8.34
C GLY A 240 11.88 8.40 7.12
N ASN A 241 13.21 8.43 7.26
CA ASN A 241 14.13 8.84 6.19
C ASN A 241 14.04 7.97 4.92
N SER A 242 13.68 6.69 5.07
CA SER A 242 13.62 5.71 3.99
C SER A 242 12.55 4.65 4.22
N SER A 243 11.56 4.96 5.05
CA SER A 243 10.48 4.04 5.42
C SER A 243 9.22 4.80 5.81
N ILE A 244 8.08 4.13 5.73
CA ILE A 244 6.83 4.61 6.34
C ILE A 244 6.34 3.55 7.32
N GLU A 245 5.94 4.00 8.50
CA GLU A 245 5.51 3.13 9.60
C GLU A 245 4.06 3.42 9.99
N PHE A 246 3.32 2.36 10.29
CA PHE A 246 1.92 2.38 10.63
C PHE A 246 1.70 1.68 11.96
N ASP A 247 1.02 2.38 12.87
CA ASP A 247 0.67 1.88 14.19
C ASP A 247 -0.77 1.38 14.23
N ILE A 248 -0.94 0.15 14.69
CA ILE A 248 -2.21 -0.55 14.77
C ILE A 248 -2.43 -0.97 16.23
N ASN A 249 -3.68 -0.92 16.69
CA ASN A 249 -4.07 -1.40 18.01
C ASN A 249 -3.59 -2.84 18.22
N GLY A 250 -4.00 -3.79 17.36
CA GLY A 250 -3.41 -5.12 17.31
C GLY A 250 -3.81 -6.07 18.43
N LEU A 251 -4.66 -5.66 19.38
CA LEU A 251 -5.13 -6.56 20.44
C LEU A 251 -6.21 -7.52 19.92
N ILE A 252 -6.23 -8.71 20.51
CA ILE A 252 -7.28 -9.71 20.27
C ILE A 252 -8.34 -9.56 21.34
N THR A 253 -9.59 -9.35 20.93
CA THR A 253 -10.73 -9.13 21.84
C THR A 253 -11.81 -10.20 21.64
N SER A 254 -12.61 -10.44 22.69
CA SER A 254 -13.78 -11.31 22.61
C SER A 254 -14.84 -10.69 21.70
N ALA A 255 -15.38 -11.46 20.76
CA ALA A 255 -16.49 -11.04 19.89
C ALA A 255 -17.80 -10.74 20.68
N VAL A 256 -17.85 -11.14 21.96
CA VAL A 256 -18.95 -10.89 22.90
C VAL A 256 -18.41 -10.09 24.09
N ALA A 257 -18.52 -8.76 23.98
CA ALA A 257 -18.40 -7.68 24.97
C ALA A 257 -17.04 -7.41 25.70
N GLU A 258 -16.68 -6.11 25.60
CA GLU A 258 -15.82 -5.15 26.33
C GLU A 258 -14.69 -5.53 27.32
N THR A 259 -13.51 -5.02 26.94
CA THR A 259 -12.40 -4.35 27.67
C THR A 259 -11.56 -5.08 28.73
N ALA A 260 -10.24 -5.10 28.48
CA ALA A 260 -9.19 -4.78 29.45
C ALA A 260 -7.98 -4.18 28.72
N ASN A 261 -7.44 -3.06 29.23
CA ASN A 261 -6.26 -2.36 28.71
C ASN A 261 -4.97 -2.94 29.32
N LEU A 262 -3.90 -3.06 28.53
CA LEU A 262 -2.53 -3.22 28.98
C LEU A 262 -1.61 -2.22 28.24
N GLN A 263 -0.51 -1.82 28.87
CA GLN A 263 0.35 -0.72 28.44
C GLN A 263 1.75 -1.19 28.02
N LYS A 264 2.19 -0.78 26.83
CA LYS A 264 3.58 -0.47 26.44
C LYS A 264 3.69 -0.21 24.93
N HIS A 265 4.59 0.70 24.56
CA HIS A 265 4.97 0.99 23.17
C HIS A 265 6.03 0.00 22.66
N PRO A 266 5.78 -0.76 21.59
CA PRO A 266 6.84 -1.47 20.89
C PRO A 266 7.70 -0.46 20.13
N GLN A 267 8.96 -0.29 20.54
CA GLN A 267 9.94 0.39 19.68
C GLN A 267 10.41 -0.58 18.60
N LEU A 268 10.10 -0.26 17.34
CA LEU A 268 10.49 -1.05 16.19
C LEU A 268 12.01 -1.02 16.02
N SER A 269 12.64 -2.18 16.19
CA SER A 269 14.01 -2.35 15.75
C SER A 269 13.98 -2.66 14.25
N LEU A 270 14.29 -1.70 13.38
CA LEU A 270 14.33 -1.82 11.91
C LEU A 270 15.37 -2.83 11.36
N ALA A 271 15.91 -3.73 12.18
CA ALA A 271 16.99 -4.62 11.83
C ALA A 271 16.50 -6.05 11.54
N CYS A 272 16.19 -6.34 10.27
CA CYS A 272 15.87 -7.69 9.79
C CYS A 272 17.12 -8.54 9.49
N GLY A 273 17.93 -8.86 10.51
CA GLY A 273 19.00 -9.86 10.38
C GLY A 273 20.03 -9.59 9.26
N GLY A 274 20.30 -8.32 8.94
CA GLY A 274 21.28 -7.90 7.93
C GLY A 274 20.78 -7.85 6.48
N ALA A 275 19.55 -8.30 6.17
CA ALA A 275 18.98 -8.25 4.82
C ALA A 275 17.87 -7.19 4.71
N SER A 276 17.91 -6.36 3.66
CA SER A 276 16.85 -5.37 3.36
C SER A 276 15.60 -6.07 2.82
N LYS A 277 14.50 -5.99 3.57
CA LYS A 277 13.20 -6.58 3.27
C LYS A 277 12.17 -5.49 3.00
N MET A 278 11.13 -5.80 2.22
CA MET A 278 10.11 -4.80 1.84
C MET A 278 9.18 -4.43 3.00
N LEU A 279 8.75 -5.41 3.77
CA LEU A 279 7.75 -5.27 4.84
C LEU A 279 8.32 -5.79 6.16
N LEU A 280 8.11 -5.03 7.22
CA LEU A 280 8.38 -5.42 8.60
C LEU A 280 7.07 -5.31 9.38
N LEU A 281 6.73 -6.34 10.13
CA LEU A 281 5.57 -6.38 11.02
C LEU A 281 6.07 -6.78 12.40
N SER A 282 5.98 -5.88 13.38
CA SER A 282 6.30 -6.19 14.78
C SER A 282 5.04 -6.34 15.60
N LEU A 283 5.03 -7.34 16.47
CA LEU A 283 3.96 -7.64 17.40
C LEU A 283 4.55 -7.61 18.81
N ASP A 284 3.93 -6.81 19.68
CA ASP A 284 4.24 -6.79 21.10
C ASP A 284 3.78 -8.08 21.81
N GLU A 285 4.41 -8.41 22.93
CA GLU A 285 3.98 -9.49 23.83
C GLU A 285 2.49 -9.37 24.20
N ASP A 286 1.98 -8.14 24.32
CA ASP A 286 0.57 -7.85 24.63
C ASP A 286 -0.43 -8.43 23.61
N VAL A 287 -0.02 -8.55 22.34
CA VAL A 287 -0.84 -9.20 21.31
C VAL A 287 -1.04 -10.68 21.63
N PHE A 288 0.02 -11.35 22.11
CA PHE A 288 -0.04 -12.75 22.50
C PHE A 288 -0.76 -12.93 23.84
N ASN A 289 -0.54 -12.03 24.79
CA ASN A 289 -1.23 -12.04 26.09
C ASN A 289 -2.75 -11.86 25.91
N SER A 290 -3.19 -10.93 25.05
CA SER A 290 -4.62 -10.74 24.75
C SER A 290 -5.23 -11.96 24.04
N ALA A 291 -4.50 -12.61 23.14
CA ALA A 291 -4.92 -13.87 22.54
C ALA A 291 -5.14 -14.97 23.60
N LEU A 292 -4.21 -15.08 24.55
CA LEU A 292 -4.30 -16.05 25.63
C LEU A 292 -5.48 -15.72 26.55
N GLU A 293 -5.72 -14.47 26.90
CA GLU A 293 -6.81 -14.08 27.80
C GLU A 293 -8.19 -14.48 27.26
N VAL A 294 -8.43 -14.29 25.95
CA VAL A 294 -9.69 -14.67 25.30
C VAL A 294 -9.90 -16.19 25.35
N HIS A 295 -8.83 -16.98 25.27
CA HIS A 295 -8.91 -18.45 25.17
C HIS A 295 -8.67 -19.19 26.51
N PHE A 296 -7.92 -18.59 27.44
CA PHE A 296 -7.38 -19.23 28.63
C PHE A 296 -7.25 -18.25 29.80
N LYS A 297 -7.71 -18.66 30.98
CA LYS A 297 -7.79 -17.73 32.13
C LYS A 297 -6.53 -17.66 33.01
N ILE A 298 -5.72 -18.73 33.13
CA ILE A 298 -4.44 -18.76 33.89
C ILE A 298 -3.56 -19.95 33.42
N VAL A 299 -2.61 -19.72 32.50
CA VAL A 299 -1.57 -20.69 32.09
C VAL A 299 -0.32 -19.93 31.67
N SER A 300 0.88 -20.31 32.16
CA SER A 300 2.15 -19.84 31.55
C SER A 300 2.62 -20.84 30.52
N ALA A 301 2.94 -20.36 29.32
CA ALA A 301 3.28 -21.19 28.18
C ALA A 301 4.41 -20.55 27.38
N SER A 302 5.27 -21.36 26.77
CA SER A 302 6.29 -20.93 25.83
C SER A 302 5.92 -21.38 24.42
N GLY A 303 6.12 -20.52 23.44
CA GLY A 303 5.80 -20.79 22.03
C GLY A 303 7.04 -21.08 21.18
N VAL A 304 6.89 -21.42 19.91
CA VAL A 304 7.85 -21.15 18.83
C VAL A 304 7.00 -20.73 17.65
N VAL A 305 7.38 -19.64 17.00
CA VAL A 305 6.67 -19.11 15.83
C VAL A 305 7.54 -19.31 14.60
N ASP A 306 6.93 -19.77 13.53
CA ASP A 306 7.55 -19.92 12.22
C ASP A 306 6.62 -19.35 11.15
N ALA A 307 7.13 -19.00 9.97
CA ALA A 307 6.32 -18.43 8.91
C ALA A 307 6.74 -18.96 7.54
N SER A 308 5.76 -19.28 6.71
CA SER A 308 6.00 -19.72 5.34
C SER A 308 4.87 -19.24 4.42
N GLY A 309 5.24 -18.47 3.40
CA GLY A 309 4.29 -17.77 2.53
C GLY A 309 3.39 -16.83 3.34
N ASN A 310 2.07 -16.86 3.08
CA ASN A 310 1.09 -16.04 3.81
C ASN A 310 0.62 -16.68 5.13
N LYS A 311 1.29 -17.72 5.63
CA LYS A 311 0.87 -18.42 6.85
C LYS A 311 1.92 -18.32 7.94
N VAL A 312 1.45 -18.04 9.16
CA VAL A 312 2.23 -18.09 10.39
C VAL A 312 1.84 -19.36 11.15
N TYR A 313 2.84 -20.10 11.56
CA TYR A 313 2.74 -21.36 12.29
C TYR A 313 3.20 -21.15 13.72
N GLY A 314 2.57 -21.86 14.64
CA GLY A 314 2.94 -21.84 16.04
C GLY A 314 3.12 -23.25 16.59
N ARG A 315 3.95 -23.35 17.63
CA ARG A 315 3.97 -24.50 18.52
C ARG A 315 4.03 -23.99 19.95
N VAL A 316 3.25 -24.53 20.85
CA VAL A 316 3.21 -24.13 22.26
C VAL A 316 3.58 -25.32 23.15
N GLY A 317 4.41 -25.03 24.15
CA GLY A 317 4.77 -25.88 25.27
C GLY A 317 4.25 -25.30 26.59
N LEU A 318 3.97 -26.18 27.53
CA LEU A 318 3.57 -25.80 28.88
C LEU A 318 4.81 -25.80 29.78
N ASP A 319 5.15 -24.65 30.34
CA ASP A 319 6.28 -24.55 31.27
C ASP A 319 5.80 -24.82 32.71
N ASN A 320 5.28 -23.77 33.35
CA ASN A 320 4.75 -23.85 34.70
C ASN A 320 3.23 -23.77 34.72
N PHE A 321 2.64 -24.64 35.54
CA PHE A 321 1.21 -24.70 35.77
C PHE A 321 0.96 -24.73 37.26
N SER A 322 0.22 -23.74 37.73
CA SER A 322 -0.19 -23.55 39.13
C SER A 322 -1.69 -23.32 39.19
N LEU A 323 -2.34 -23.97 40.15
CA LEU A 323 -3.76 -23.82 40.40
C LEU A 323 -4.00 -23.31 41.81
N ALA A 324 -4.77 -22.24 41.91
CA ALA A 324 -5.27 -21.72 43.17
C ALA A 324 -6.76 -21.99 43.29
N LEU A 325 -7.19 -22.51 44.45
CA LEU A 325 -8.60 -22.69 44.76
C LEU A 325 -9.22 -21.32 45.06
N LYS A 326 -10.13 -20.83 44.21
CA LYS A 326 -10.85 -19.56 44.47
C LYS A 326 -12.01 -19.75 45.45
N TRP A 327 -12.81 -20.80 45.28
CA TRP A 327 -13.89 -21.18 46.21
C TRP A 327 -14.22 -22.66 46.05
N SER A 328 -14.85 -23.26 47.06
CA SER A 328 -15.35 -24.64 47.01
C SER A 328 -16.60 -24.80 47.87
N LYS A 329 -17.65 -25.42 47.32
CA LYS A 329 -18.85 -25.82 48.08
C LYS A 329 -18.61 -27.05 48.97
N ILE A 330 -17.54 -27.80 48.70
CA ILE A 330 -17.27 -29.14 49.25
C ILE A 330 -16.06 -29.10 50.21
N GLY A 331 -15.61 -27.90 50.59
CA GLY A 331 -14.47 -27.71 51.50
C GLY A 331 -13.11 -27.65 50.80
N ASN A 332 -12.04 -27.72 51.59
CA ASN A 332 -10.67 -27.51 51.12
C ASN A 332 -10.14 -28.73 50.36
N PHE A 333 -9.53 -28.50 49.20
CA PHE A 333 -8.90 -29.53 48.39
C PHE A 333 -7.37 -29.49 48.51
N HIS A 334 -6.75 -30.67 48.43
CA HIS A 334 -5.30 -30.77 48.22
C HIS A 334 -4.98 -30.41 46.77
N MET A 335 -4.68 -29.14 46.55
CA MET A 335 -4.43 -28.59 45.22
C MET A 335 -3.28 -29.28 44.50
N SER A 336 -2.29 -29.83 45.21
CA SER A 336 -1.18 -30.60 44.63
C SER A 336 -1.62 -31.81 43.81
N LEU A 337 -2.65 -32.54 44.26
CA LEU A 337 -3.19 -33.72 43.57
C LEU A 337 -3.96 -33.32 42.31
N ILE A 338 -4.81 -32.30 42.44
CA ILE A 338 -5.60 -31.76 41.33
C ILE A 338 -4.67 -31.18 40.25
N GLN A 339 -3.63 -30.46 40.68
CA GLN A 339 -2.62 -29.89 39.80
C GLN A 339 -1.83 -30.97 39.06
N GLY A 340 -1.53 -32.10 39.71
CA GLY A 340 -0.91 -33.26 39.05
C GLY A 340 -1.80 -33.86 37.95
N VAL A 341 -3.07 -34.13 38.25
CA VAL A 341 -4.03 -34.68 37.27
C VAL A 341 -4.26 -33.73 36.10
N ILE A 342 -4.48 -32.44 36.39
CA ILE A 342 -4.71 -31.44 35.35
C ILE A 342 -3.45 -31.22 34.51
N ARG A 343 -2.25 -31.27 35.11
CA ARG A 343 -0.99 -31.19 34.36
C ARG A 343 -0.86 -32.35 33.36
N VAL A 344 -1.21 -33.57 33.74
CA VAL A 344 -1.21 -34.72 32.81
C VAL A 344 -2.19 -34.45 31.66
N LEU A 345 -3.42 -34.07 31.96
CA LEU A 345 -4.44 -33.78 30.95
C LEU A 345 -4.02 -32.64 30.00
N LEU A 346 -3.43 -31.57 30.54
CA LEU A 346 -2.89 -30.47 29.75
C LEU A 346 -1.80 -30.98 28.79
N ASN A 347 -0.85 -31.77 29.28
CA ASN A 347 0.25 -32.26 28.45
C ASN A 347 -0.14 -33.36 27.45
N THR A 348 -1.07 -34.25 27.78
CA THR A 348 -1.40 -35.40 26.94
C THR A 348 -2.57 -35.16 25.99
N VAL A 349 -3.46 -34.22 26.32
CA VAL A 349 -4.68 -33.95 25.53
C VAL A 349 -4.68 -32.52 25.00
N CYS A 350 -4.55 -31.52 25.88
CA CYS A 350 -4.73 -30.12 25.47
C CYS A 350 -3.57 -29.61 24.60
N MET A 351 -2.32 -29.82 24.99
CA MET A 351 -1.14 -29.34 24.25
C MET A 351 -1.04 -29.97 22.86
N PRO A 352 -1.24 -31.30 22.66
CA PRO A 352 -1.30 -31.88 21.33
C PRO A 352 -2.44 -31.31 20.48
N TYR A 353 -3.62 -31.07 21.06
CA TYR A 353 -4.75 -30.46 20.36
C TYR A 353 -4.44 -29.03 19.91
N LEU A 354 -3.87 -28.20 20.79
CA LEU A 354 -3.47 -26.82 20.47
C LEU A 354 -2.39 -26.79 19.38
N ASN A 355 -1.38 -27.64 19.51
CA ASN A 355 -0.33 -27.76 18.49
C ASN A 355 -0.86 -28.29 17.15
N SER A 356 -1.93 -29.10 17.14
CA SER A 356 -2.61 -29.48 15.90
C SER A 356 -3.32 -28.30 15.24
N ARG A 357 -3.91 -27.38 16.02
CA ARG A 357 -4.56 -26.17 15.49
C ARG A 357 -3.52 -25.16 14.99
N LEU A 358 -2.50 -24.86 15.79
CA LEU A 358 -1.41 -23.94 15.43
C LEU A 358 -0.57 -24.48 14.25
N GLY A 359 -0.44 -25.80 14.13
CA GLY A 359 0.22 -26.47 13.02
C GLY A 359 -0.51 -26.33 11.67
N ASN A 360 -1.82 -26.02 11.67
CA ASN A 360 -2.55 -25.71 10.43
C ASN A 360 -2.18 -24.34 9.84
N GLY A 361 -1.58 -23.48 10.68
CA GLY A 361 -1.16 -22.13 10.35
C GLY A 361 -2.33 -21.13 10.29
N LEU A 362 -2.05 -19.90 10.73
CA LEU A 362 -2.94 -18.74 10.61
C LEU A 362 -2.58 -17.99 9.33
N ILE A 363 -3.58 -17.66 8.51
CA ILE A 363 -3.37 -16.85 7.30
C ILE A 363 -3.23 -15.39 7.74
N LEU A 364 -2.11 -14.77 7.40
CA LEU A 364 -1.92 -13.34 7.60
C LEU A 364 -2.88 -12.56 6.70
N PRO A 365 -3.49 -11.48 7.21
CA PRO A 365 -4.32 -10.61 6.39
C PRO A 365 -3.44 -9.85 5.40
N VAL A 366 -3.29 -10.41 4.21
CA VAL A 366 -2.59 -9.78 3.09
C VAL A 366 -3.62 -9.18 2.15
N VAL A 367 -3.35 -7.97 1.67
CA VAL A 367 -4.16 -7.29 0.66
C VAL A 367 -4.30 -8.19 -0.58
N HIS A 368 -5.51 -8.23 -1.15
CA HIS A 368 -5.78 -9.02 -2.34
C HIS A 368 -4.79 -8.69 -3.47
N GLY A 369 -4.24 -9.72 -4.09
CA GLY A 369 -3.23 -9.59 -5.15
C GLY A 369 -1.78 -9.52 -4.69
N PHE A 370 -1.52 -9.36 -3.39
CA PHE A 370 -0.18 -9.43 -2.81
C PHE A 370 0.08 -10.77 -2.12
N THR A 371 1.33 -11.23 -2.17
CA THR A 371 1.80 -12.41 -1.44
C THR A 371 3.14 -12.16 -0.80
N LEU A 372 3.33 -12.69 0.40
CA LEU A 372 4.57 -12.61 1.17
C LEU A 372 5.55 -13.67 0.66
N GLN A 373 6.80 -13.25 0.44
CA GLN A 373 7.91 -14.11 0.03
C GLN A 373 9.12 -13.92 0.93
N ASP A 374 9.92 -14.97 1.07
CA ASP A 374 11.14 -14.98 1.88
C ASP A 374 10.91 -14.38 3.28
N VAL A 375 9.91 -14.93 3.99
CA VAL A 375 9.53 -14.51 5.33
C VAL A 375 10.55 -15.01 6.34
N TYR A 376 10.99 -14.13 7.23
CA TYR A 376 11.86 -14.44 8.36
C TYR A 376 11.22 -13.96 9.64
N VAL A 377 11.42 -14.73 10.71
CA VAL A 377 10.95 -14.41 12.05
C VAL A 377 12.15 -14.06 12.92
N LEU A 378 12.10 -12.91 13.57
CA LEU A 378 13.06 -12.46 14.56
C LEU A 378 12.36 -12.27 15.89
N THR A 379 13.02 -12.68 16.97
CA THR A 379 12.47 -12.65 18.33
C THR A 379 13.38 -11.81 19.22
N SER A 380 12.80 -10.91 19.99
CA SER A 380 13.46 -10.18 21.09
C SER A 380 12.72 -10.44 22.41
N ALA A 381 13.14 -9.80 23.51
CA ALA A 381 12.58 -10.09 24.84
C ALA A 381 11.08 -9.79 24.96
N GLU A 382 10.57 -8.77 24.27
CA GLU A 382 9.16 -8.32 24.37
C GLU A 382 8.48 -8.20 22.99
N GLN A 383 9.17 -8.55 21.89
CA GLN A 383 8.62 -8.40 20.53
C GLN A 383 8.94 -9.57 19.60
N LEU A 384 7.95 -9.90 18.76
CA LEU A 384 8.10 -10.76 17.59
C LEU A 384 8.08 -9.90 16.33
N THR A 385 9.13 -9.96 15.51
CA THR A 385 9.21 -9.23 14.25
C THR A 385 9.20 -10.20 13.07
N LEU A 386 8.28 -9.99 12.14
CA LEU A 386 8.16 -10.67 10.86
C LEU A 386 8.72 -9.77 9.76
N CYS A 387 9.69 -10.27 9.01
CA CYS A 387 10.31 -9.57 7.89
C CYS A 387 9.99 -10.31 6.60
N SER A 388 9.51 -9.62 5.57
CA SER A 388 9.11 -10.26 4.31
C SER A 388 9.40 -9.38 3.10
N ASP A 389 9.67 -10.03 1.97
CA ASP A 389 9.46 -9.41 0.66
C ASP A 389 8.00 -9.59 0.23
N VAL A 390 7.55 -8.74 -0.69
CA VAL A 390 6.19 -8.81 -1.22
C VAL A 390 6.28 -9.00 -2.72
N THR A 391 5.38 -9.83 -3.25
CA THR A 391 5.18 -9.93 -4.70
C THR A 391 3.74 -9.63 -5.03
N PHE A 392 3.55 -9.07 -6.22
CA PHE A 392 2.28 -8.58 -6.69
C PHE A 392 1.88 -9.31 -7.96
N ASN A 393 0.67 -9.87 -7.98
CA ASN A 393 0.15 -10.50 -9.17
C ASN A 393 -0.53 -9.45 -10.04
N ALA A 394 0.05 -9.20 -11.23
CA ALA A 394 -0.47 -8.21 -12.18
C ALA A 394 -1.91 -8.52 -12.64
N SER A 395 -2.36 -9.78 -12.63
CA SER A 395 -3.74 -10.13 -13.01
C SER A 395 -4.79 -9.65 -11.99
N SER A 396 -4.39 -9.30 -10.77
CA SER A 396 -5.25 -8.70 -9.74
C SER A 396 -5.24 -7.16 -9.74
N MET A 397 -4.49 -6.50 -10.63
CA MET A 397 -4.46 -5.03 -10.74
C MET A 397 -5.83 -4.42 -10.94
N ALA A 398 -6.68 -5.05 -11.76
CA ALA A 398 -8.04 -4.57 -12.04
C ALA A 398 -9.01 -4.67 -10.83
N SER A 399 -8.57 -5.26 -9.71
CA SER A 399 -9.35 -5.37 -8.47
C SER A 399 -8.86 -4.46 -7.35
N LEU A 400 -7.71 -3.80 -7.52
CA LEU A 400 -7.15 -2.84 -6.56
C LEU A 400 -7.57 -1.39 -6.83
N LEU A 401 -7.96 -1.07 -8.07
CA LEU A 401 -8.30 0.26 -8.61
C LEU A 401 -9.35 0.12 -9.73
#